data_AF-A0A7J7R945-F1
#
_entry.id   AF-A0A7J7R945-F1
#
_cell.length_a   1.000
_cell.length_b   1.000
_cell.length_c   1.000
_cell.angle_alpha   90.00
_cell.angle_beta   90.00
_cell.angle_gamma   90.00
#
_symmetry.space_group_name_H-M   'P 1'
#
loop_
_entity.id
_entity.type
_entity.pdbx_description
1 polymer ?
#
loop_
_entity_poly.entity_id
_entity_poly.type
_entity_poly.pdbx_seq_one_letter_code
_entity_poly.pdbx_strand_id
1 'polypeptide(L)'
;MLEPAVVYRDLLSRGLEDQLLLPGSDQFDSVLCGLVTDVDLDGQPEVLVATYGQELLCYKYCGPESGLPEAERGFRLLWQRSFPSPLLAMAHVDLTGDGLRELAVVSLKGVHILQHSLIQASELVLTRLRHQVEQRRRRSQVLGDSVGPGPAGTSAS
;
A
#
# COMPACT_ATOMS: atom_id res chain seq x y z
N MET A 1 8.39 -15.78 -26.67
CA MET A 1 7.66 -14.60 -26.18
C MET A 1 7.24 -14.93 -24.76
N LEU A 2 7.58 -14.08 -23.79
CA LEU A 2 7.17 -14.30 -22.41
C LEU A 2 5.72 -13.84 -22.24
N GLU A 3 4.97 -14.52 -21.37
CA GLU A 3 3.62 -14.10 -21.03
C GLU A 3 3.68 -13.00 -19.97
N PRO A 4 2.82 -11.97 -20.07
CA PRO A 4 2.73 -10.95 -19.04
C PRO A 4 2.23 -11.54 -17.73
N ALA A 5 2.70 -10.99 -16.62
CA ALA A 5 2.19 -11.29 -15.30
C ALA A 5 0.73 -10.82 -15.15
N VAL A 6 -0.04 -11.56 -14.36
CA VAL A 6 -1.46 -11.33 -14.18
C VAL A 6 -1.84 -11.34 -12.70
N VAL A 7 -2.83 -10.55 -12.35
CA VAL A 7 -3.43 -10.52 -11.01
C VAL A 7 -4.87 -10.97 -11.13
N TYR A 8 -5.22 -12.02 -10.38
CA TYR A 8 -6.58 -12.48 -10.23
C TYR A 8 -7.22 -11.81 -9.01
N ARG A 9 -8.44 -11.30 -9.17
CA ARG A 9 -9.14 -10.56 -8.10
C ARG A 9 -10.45 -11.22 -7.74
N ASP A 10 -10.88 -10.98 -6.50
CA ASP A 10 -12.14 -11.51 -5.96
C ASP A 10 -12.28 -13.02 -6.18
N LEU A 11 -11.23 -13.77 -5.82
CA LEU A 11 -11.15 -15.21 -6.03
C LEU A 11 -12.33 -15.99 -5.42
N LEU A 12 -12.90 -15.46 -4.33
CA LEU A 12 -14.01 -16.09 -3.63
C LEU A 12 -15.33 -15.96 -4.39
N SER A 13 -15.56 -14.83 -5.08
CA SER A 13 -16.84 -14.59 -5.77
C SER A 13 -16.75 -14.85 -7.28
N ARG A 14 -15.58 -14.62 -7.89
CA ARG A 14 -15.35 -14.67 -9.34
C ARG A 14 -14.38 -15.76 -9.78
N GLY A 15 -13.83 -16.54 -8.86
CA GLY A 15 -12.83 -17.56 -9.19
C GLY A 15 -11.61 -16.96 -9.92
N LEU A 16 -11.23 -17.55 -11.05
CA LEU A 16 -10.11 -17.07 -11.88
C LEU A 16 -10.58 -16.23 -13.09
N GLU A 17 -11.83 -15.77 -13.09
CA GLU A 17 -12.42 -15.06 -14.25
C GLU A 17 -12.02 -13.58 -14.30
N ASP A 18 -11.81 -12.92 -13.15
CA ASP A 18 -11.37 -11.52 -13.07
C ASP A 18 -9.85 -11.43 -13.12
N GLN A 19 -9.31 -11.62 -14.33
CA GLN A 19 -7.88 -11.54 -14.63
C GLN A 19 -7.52 -10.13 -15.14
N LEU A 20 -6.57 -9.48 -14.47
CA LEU A 20 -5.99 -8.22 -14.93
C LEU A 20 -4.51 -8.38 -15.27
N LEU A 21 -4.10 -7.80 -16.40
CA LEU A 21 -2.71 -7.79 -16.82
C LEU A 21 -1.89 -6.77 -16.03
N LEU A 22 -0.63 -7.10 -15.76
CA LEU A 22 0.39 -6.15 -15.32
C LEU A 22 1.15 -5.63 -16.56
N PRO A 23 0.89 -4.39 -17.00
CA PRO A 23 1.44 -3.90 -18.27
C PRO A 23 2.97 -3.85 -18.24
N GLY A 24 3.60 -4.30 -19.33
CA GLY A 24 5.05 -4.28 -19.51
C GLY A 24 5.85 -5.29 -18.69
N SER A 25 5.18 -6.18 -17.94
CA SER A 25 5.85 -7.22 -17.16
C SER A 25 6.54 -8.28 -18.03
N ASP A 26 6.10 -8.45 -19.28
CA ASP A 26 6.65 -9.34 -20.30
C ASP A 26 7.98 -8.85 -20.91
N GLN A 27 8.39 -7.62 -20.60
CA GLN A 27 9.59 -7.00 -21.17
C GLN A 27 10.88 -7.36 -20.43
N PHE A 28 10.80 -7.97 -19.24
CA PHE A 28 11.91 -8.05 -18.29
C PHE A 28 12.24 -9.47 -17.83
N ASP A 29 12.14 -10.44 -18.74
CA ASP A 29 12.31 -11.86 -18.44
C ASP A 29 11.21 -12.42 -17.49
N SER A 30 11.41 -13.62 -16.97
CA SER A 30 10.47 -14.33 -16.12
C SER A 30 10.32 -13.65 -14.75
N VAL A 31 9.08 -13.60 -14.27
CA VAL A 31 8.78 -13.21 -12.89
C VAL A 31 9.24 -14.30 -11.93
N LEU A 32 10.00 -13.92 -10.91
CA LEU A 32 10.55 -14.84 -9.92
C LEU A 32 9.83 -14.73 -8.57
N CYS A 33 9.43 -13.52 -8.18
CA CYS A 33 8.63 -13.31 -6.98
C CYS A 33 7.70 -12.10 -7.11
N GLY A 34 6.64 -12.12 -6.32
CA GLY A 34 5.69 -11.03 -6.18
C GLY A 34 5.48 -10.69 -4.71
N LEU A 35 5.15 -9.43 -4.44
CA LEU A 35 4.86 -8.92 -3.09
C LEU A 35 3.73 -7.91 -3.16
N VAL A 36 2.74 -8.04 -2.28
CA VAL A 36 1.62 -7.08 -2.17
C VAL A 36 1.78 -6.30 -0.89
N THR A 37 2.00 -4.99 -0.99
CA THR A 37 2.21 -4.13 0.17
C THR A 37 2.07 -2.65 -0.19
N ASP A 38 1.68 -1.84 0.79
CA ASP A 38 1.66 -0.38 0.72
C ASP A 38 3.09 0.16 0.85
N VAL A 39 3.72 0.52 -0.26
CA VAL A 39 5.09 1.06 -0.32
C VAL A 39 5.11 2.58 -0.33
N ASP A 40 4.05 3.24 -0.77
CA ASP A 40 3.97 4.72 -0.80
C ASP A 40 3.31 5.31 0.47
N LEU A 41 2.87 4.44 1.38
CA LEU A 41 2.25 4.75 2.66
C LEU A 41 0.94 5.51 2.50
N ASP A 42 0.18 5.31 1.43
CA ASP A 42 -1.14 5.94 1.25
C ASP A 42 -2.31 5.11 1.79
N GLY A 43 -2.04 3.87 2.23
CA GLY A 43 -3.02 2.93 2.78
C GLY A 43 -3.63 1.98 1.75
N GLN A 44 -3.28 2.10 0.47
CA GLN A 44 -3.65 1.16 -0.59
C GLN A 44 -2.43 0.29 -0.95
N PRO A 45 -2.56 -1.04 -1.02
CA PRO A 45 -1.42 -1.88 -1.34
C PRO A 45 -1.06 -1.82 -2.84
N GLU A 46 0.24 -1.70 -3.13
CA GLU A 46 0.81 -1.93 -4.44
C GLU A 46 1.13 -3.41 -4.68
N VAL A 47 1.23 -3.77 -5.96
CA VAL A 47 1.74 -5.07 -6.41
C VAL A 47 3.14 -4.87 -6.94
N LEU A 48 4.12 -5.49 -6.29
CA LEU A 48 5.51 -5.52 -6.72
C LEU A 48 5.83 -6.85 -7.37
N VAL A 49 6.62 -6.80 -8.43
CA VAL A 49 7.08 -7.96 -9.20
C VAL A 49 8.59 -7.84 -9.40
N ALA A 50 9.32 -8.89 -9.02
CA ALA A 50 10.75 -9.00 -9.25
C ALA A 50 11.05 -10.03 -10.33
N THR A 51 11.96 -9.70 -11.24
CA THR A 51 12.22 -10.50 -12.43
C THR A 51 13.64 -11.05 -12.50
N TYR A 52 13.82 -12.11 -13.29
CA TYR A 52 15.15 -12.60 -13.64
C TYR A 52 15.94 -11.56 -14.45
N GLY A 53 15.24 -10.73 -15.24
CA GLY A 53 15.81 -9.61 -16.02
C GLY A 53 16.31 -8.44 -15.19
N GLN A 54 16.47 -8.61 -13.87
CA GLN A 54 17.07 -7.63 -12.95
C GLN A 54 16.20 -6.39 -12.72
N GLU A 55 14.89 -6.53 -12.88
CA GLU A 55 13.94 -5.43 -12.73
C GLU A 55 13.00 -5.66 -11.56
N LEU A 56 12.76 -4.58 -10.82
CA LEU A 56 11.69 -4.47 -9.84
C LEU A 56 10.63 -3.52 -10.38
N LEU A 57 9.42 -4.03 -10.54
CA LEU A 57 8.27 -3.31 -11.09
C LEU A 57 7.25 -3.10 -9.98
N CYS A 58 6.72 -1.89 -9.85
CA CYS A 58 5.70 -1.57 -8.86
C CYS A 58 4.43 -1.06 -9.55
N TYR A 59 3.30 -1.68 -9.24
CA TYR A 59 2.01 -1.40 -9.85
C TYR A 59 0.99 -0.95 -8.82
N LYS A 60 0.19 0.06 -9.16
CA LYS A 60 -0.98 0.47 -8.38
C LYS A 60 -2.24 0.17 -9.15
N TYR A 61 -3.26 -0.28 -8.43
CA TYR A 61 -4.56 -0.51 -9.01
C TYR A 61 -5.36 0.80 -9.09
N CYS A 62 -5.72 1.19 -10.31
CA CYS A 62 -6.63 2.29 -10.59
C CYS A 62 -8.05 1.74 -10.71
N GLY A 63 -8.81 1.86 -9.61
CA GLY A 63 -10.18 1.38 -9.51
C GLY A 63 -11.23 2.41 -9.93
N PRO A 64 -12.53 2.09 -9.81
CA PRO A 64 -13.61 3.03 -10.05
C PRO A 64 -13.56 4.25 -9.10
N GLU A 65 -13.01 4.08 -7.91
CA GLU A 65 -12.83 5.16 -6.92
C GLU A 65 -11.81 6.21 -7.35
N SER A 66 -10.94 5.88 -8.32
CA SER A 66 -9.91 6.79 -8.83
C SER A 66 -10.48 7.91 -9.72
N GLY A 67 -11.78 7.90 -10.04
CA GLY A 67 -12.43 8.89 -10.90
C GLY A 67 -11.97 8.85 -12.37
N LEU A 68 -11.19 7.84 -12.74
CA LEU A 68 -10.64 7.65 -14.08
C LEU A 68 -11.67 7.00 -15.03
N PRO A 69 -11.57 7.26 -16.35
CA PRO A 69 -12.38 6.59 -17.36
C PRO A 69 -12.26 5.07 -17.26
N GLU A 70 -13.30 4.32 -17.66
CA GLU A 70 -13.27 2.84 -17.59
C GLU A 70 -12.11 2.23 -18.36
N ALA A 71 -11.69 2.87 -19.46
CA ALA A 71 -10.55 2.45 -20.28
C ALA A 71 -9.19 2.52 -19.55
N GLU A 72 -9.10 3.30 -18.47
CA GLU A 72 -7.90 3.44 -17.65
C GLU A 72 -7.98 2.66 -16.33
N ARG A 73 -9.06 1.89 -16.12
CA ARG A 73 -9.17 1.01 -14.96
C ARG A 73 -8.26 -0.19 -15.13
N GLY A 74 -7.51 -0.54 -14.09
CA GLY A 74 -6.54 -1.62 -14.14
C GLY A 74 -5.28 -1.30 -13.37
N PHE A 75 -4.24 -2.11 -13.57
CA PHE A 75 -2.93 -1.83 -13.00
C PHE A 75 -2.16 -0.84 -13.87
N ARG A 76 -1.57 0.18 -13.23
CA ARG A 76 -0.62 1.09 -13.83
C ARG A 76 0.75 0.89 -13.19
N LEU A 77 1.80 0.84 -14.00
CA LEU A 77 3.17 0.86 -13.52
C LEU A 77 3.45 2.23 -12.88
N LEU A 78 3.74 2.26 -11.58
CA LEU A 78 4.12 3.46 -10.86
C LEU A 78 5.59 3.80 -11.09
N TRP A 79 6.44 2.81 -10.93
CA TRP A 79 7.88 2.95 -11.08
C TRP A 79 8.52 1.59 -11.39
N GLN A 80 9.71 1.69 -11.98
CA GLN A 80 10.57 0.58 -12.31
C GLN A 80 11.98 0.88 -11.77
N ARG A 81 12.66 -0.15 -11.27
CA ARG A 81 14.04 -0.03 -10.80
C ARG A 81 14.89 -1.22 -11.23
N SER A 82 15.97 -0.93 -11.95
CA SER A 82 16.98 -1.91 -12.33
C SER A 82 17.96 -2.23 -11.20
N PHE A 83 18.42 -3.47 -11.16
CA PHE A 83 19.40 -4.02 -10.23
C PHE A 83 20.56 -4.68 -10.99
N PRO A 84 21.71 -4.97 -10.34
CA PRO A 84 22.89 -5.52 -11.01
C PRO A 84 22.88 -7.06 -11.18
N SER A 85 21.80 -7.72 -10.76
CA SER A 85 21.61 -9.17 -10.85
C SER A 85 20.14 -9.56 -10.65
N PRO A 86 19.72 -10.76 -11.13
CA PRO A 86 18.38 -11.30 -10.95
C PRO A 86 17.83 -11.21 -9.52
N LEU A 87 16.55 -10.87 -9.39
CA LEU A 87 15.87 -10.63 -8.12
C LEU A 87 15.05 -11.86 -7.70
N LEU A 88 15.42 -12.48 -6.58
CA LEU A 88 14.91 -13.80 -6.18
C LEU A 88 13.79 -13.75 -5.14
N ALA A 89 13.84 -12.77 -4.23
CA ALA A 89 12.87 -12.63 -3.17
C ALA A 89 12.71 -11.18 -2.73
N MET A 90 11.57 -10.86 -2.14
CA MET A 90 11.28 -9.56 -1.55
C MET A 90 10.57 -9.73 -0.21
N ALA A 91 10.78 -8.80 0.71
CA ALA A 91 10.05 -8.70 1.96
C ALA A 91 9.86 -7.23 2.35
N HIS A 92 8.69 -6.90 2.89
CA HIS A 92 8.41 -5.59 3.49
C HIS A 92 8.38 -5.72 5.01
N VAL A 93 9.45 -5.28 5.66
CA VAL A 93 9.75 -5.59 7.06
C VAL A 93 10.44 -4.41 7.74
N ASP A 94 10.14 -4.20 9.01
CA ASP A 94 10.79 -3.20 9.85
C ASP A 94 12.13 -3.75 10.34
N LEU A 95 13.21 -3.36 9.67
CA LEU A 95 14.58 -3.80 9.96
C LEU A 95 15.25 -2.93 11.02
N THR A 96 14.81 -1.67 11.17
CA THR A 96 15.41 -0.70 12.08
C THR A 96 14.74 -0.65 13.45
N GLY A 97 13.52 -1.18 13.56
CA GLY A 97 12.71 -1.21 14.77
C GLY A 97 12.02 0.11 15.08
N ASP A 98 11.92 1.03 14.10
CA ASP A 98 11.28 2.34 14.28
C ASP A 98 9.80 2.36 13.85
N GLY A 99 9.30 1.24 13.33
CA GLY A 99 7.93 1.05 12.85
C GLY A 99 7.73 1.36 11.37
N LEU A 100 8.73 1.93 10.67
CA LEU A 100 8.74 2.04 9.21
C LEU A 100 9.27 0.73 8.63
N ARG A 101 8.56 0.18 7.64
CA ARG A 101 8.96 -1.06 7.00
C ARG A 101 9.80 -0.77 5.77
N GLU A 102 11.02 -1.27 5.73
CA GLU A 102 11.84 -1.24 4.55
C GLU A 102 11.46 -2.35 3.56
N LEU A 103 11.70 -2.09 2.27
CA LEU A 103 11.63 -3.12 1.25
C LEU A 103 13.01 -3.78 1.10
N ALA A 104 13.13 -5.00 1.63
CA ALA A 104 14.28 -5.87 1.44
C ALA A 104 14.13 -6.64 0.11
N VAL A 105 15.10 -6.50 -0.78
CA VAL A 105 15.15 -7.18 -2.08
C VAL A 105 16.38 -8.07 -2.13
N VAL A 106 16.18 -9.38 -2.28
CA VAL A 106 17.25 -10.37 -2.38
C VAL A 106 17.56 -10.59 -3.86
N SER A 107 18.81 -10.38 -4.24
CA SER A 107 19.34 -10.68 -5.57
C SER A 107 20.38 -11.79 -5.52
N LEU A 108 20.81 -12.30 -6.67
CA LEU A 108 21.90 -13.30 -6.73
C LEU A 108 23.23 -12.80 -6.11
N LYS A 109 23.45 -11.48 -6.03
CA LYS A 109 24.69 -10.89 -5.53
C LYS A 109 24.60 -10.35 -4.10
N GLY A 110 23.43 -10.35 -3.49
CA GLY A 110 23.26 -9.87 -2.12
C GLY A 110 21.86 -9.36 -1.82
N VAL A 111 21.75 -8.59 -0.73
CA VAL A 111 20.48 -8.01 -0.27
C VAL A 111 20.55 -6.49 -0.41
N HIS A 112 19.51 -5.91 -0.99
CA HIS A 112 19.32 -4.47 -1.11
C HIS A 112 18.21 -4.03 -0.17
N ILE A 113 18.46 -3.01 0.65
CA ILE A 113 17.47 -2.44 1.56
C ILE A 113 17.03 -1.09 0.99
N LEU A 114 15.75 -0.97 0.65
CA LEU A 114 15.14 0.25 0.15
C LEU A 114 14.34 0.89 1.29
N GLN A 115 14.81 2.04 1.76
CA GLN A 115 14.22 2.77 2.88
C GLN A 115 13.36 3.94 2.37
N HIS A 116 12.32 4.27 3.13
CA HIS A 116 11.55 5.49 2.91
C HIS A 116 12.39 6.74 3.21
N SER A 117 12.02 7.85 2.57
CA SER A 117 12.56 9.16 2.94
C SER A 117 12.05 9.54 4.33
N LEU A 118 12.97 9.69 5.28
CA LEU A 118 12.64 10.08 6.66
C LEU A 118 11.95 11.44 6.72
N ILE A 119 12.26 12.36 5.80
CA ILE A 119 11.61 13.67 5.70
C ILE A 119 10.13 13.47 5.37
N GLN A 120 9.82 12.76 4.29
CA GLN A 120 8.44 12.50 3.86
C GLN A 120 7.67 11.68 4.90
N ALA A 121 8.30 10.67 5.49
CA ALA A 121 7.70 9.87 6.55
C ALA A 121 7.34 10.73 7.77
N SER A 122 8.24 11.63 8.20
CA SER A 122 7.99 12.51 9.33
C SER A 122 6.82 13.48 9.09
N GLU A 123 6.71 14.03 7.88
CA GLU A 123 5.62 14.92 7.48
C GLU A 123 4.28 14.17 7.44
N LEU A 124 4.28 12.95 6.91
CA LEU A 124 3.09 12.09 6.84
C LEU A 124 2.60 11.71 8.24
N VAL A 125 3.51 11.25 9.12
CA VAL A 125 3.20 10.91 10.51
C VAL A 125 2.61 12.12 11.23
N LEU A 126 3.23 13.28 11.09
CA LEU A 126 2.77 14.51 11.74
C LEU A 126 1.39 14.95 11.24
N THR A 127 1.12 14.79 9.94
CA THR A 127 -0.20 15.05 9.35
C THR A 127 -1.27 14.11 9.90
N ARG A 128 -0.96 12.81 9.97
CA ARG A 128 -1.86 11.78 10.54
C ARG A 128 -2.15 12.01 12.02
N LEU A 129 -1.12 12.34 12.80
CA LEU A 129 -1.26 12.66 14.23
C LEU A 129 -2.15 13.88 14.45
N ARG A 130 -1.97 14.96 13.67
CA ARG A 130 -2.84 16.15 13.74
C ARG A 130 -4.30 15.79 13.48
N HIS A 131 -4.57 15.02 12.43
CA HIS A 131 -5.92 14.57 12.11
C HIS A 131 -6.52 13.70 13.24
N GLN A 132 -5.72 12.79 13.80
CA GLN A 132 -6.18 11.93 14.89
C GLN A 132 -6.47 12.70 16.19
N VAL A 133 -5.67 13.71 16.53
CA VAL A 133 -5.93 14.60 17.67
C VAL A 133 -7.25 15.36 17.48
N GLU A 134 -7.49 15.90 16.30
CA GLU A 134 -8.72 16.62 15.98
C GLU A 134 -9.96 15.71 16.06
N GLN A 135 -9.87 14.49 15.50
CA GLN A 135 -10.95 13.50 15.62
C GLN A 135 -11.25 13.13 17.08
N ARG A 136 -10.21 12.96 17.91
CA ARG A 136 -10.40 12.66 19.34
C ARG A 136 -11.05 13.82 20.08
N ARG A 137 -10.65 15.08 19.80
CA ARG A 137 -11.29 16.27 20.38
C ARG A 137 -12.78 16.34 20.05
N ARG A 138 -13.14 16.13 18.78
CA ARG A 138 -14.55 16.10 18.33
C ARG A 138 -15.34 14.99 19.03
N ARG A 139 -14.78 13.78 19.16
CA ARG A 139 -15.41 12.68 19.90
C ARG A 139 -15.64 13.02 21.38
N SER A 140 -14.67 13.65 22.05
CA SER A 140 -14.81 14.05 23.45
C SER A 140 -15.86 15.15 23.66
N GLN A 141 -16.02 16.07 22.70
CA GLN A 141 -17.06 17.10 22.76
C GLN A 141 -18.48 16.51 22.56
N VAL A 142 -18.65 15.59 21.60
CA VAL A 142 -19.93 14.88 21.39
C VAL A 142 -20.33 14.04 22.62
N LEU A 143 -19.34 13.44 23.31
CA LEU A 143 -19.57 12.71 24.56
C LEU A 143 -19.85 13.65 25.76
N GLY A 144 -19.32 14.87 25.74
CA GLY A 144 -19.60 15.91 26.75
C GLY A 144 -21.01 16.50 26.63
N ASP A 145 -21.49 16.74 25.40
CA ASP A 145 -22.81 17.32 25.14
C ASP A 145 -23.98 16.33 25.35
N SER A 146 -23.69 15.02 25.37
CA SER A 146 -24.68 13.98 25.71
C SER A 146 -24.88 13.80 27.22
N VAL A 147 -24.12 14.53 28.06
CA VAL A 147 -24.30 14.61 29.51
C VAL A 147 -24.82 16.02 29.88
N GLY A 148 -26.02 16.37 29.38
CA GLY A 148 -26.80 17.54 29.81
C GLY A 148 -27.68 17.22 31.03
N PRO A 149 -28.14 18.23 31.79
CA PRO A 149 -28.39 18.13 33.24
C PRO A 149 -29.48 17.12 33.61
N GLY A 150 -29.16 16.23 34.56
CA GLY A 150 -30.14 15.34 35.20
C GLY A 150 -31.31 16.14 35.80
N PRO A 151 -32.50 15.53 35.91
CA PRO A 151 -33.72 16.25 36.27
C PRO A 151 -33.54 16.92 37.63
N ALA A 152 -33.74 18.25 37.66
CA ALA A 152 -33.72 19.04 38.87
C ALA A 152 -34.74 18.45 39.86
N GLY A 153 -34.24 18.04 41.03
CA GLY A 153 -35.07 17.52 42.10
C GLY A 153 -36.17 18.50 42.45
N THR A 154 -37.42 18.07 42.28
CA THR A 154 -38.60 18.71 42.84
C THR A 154 -38.51 18.61 44.37
N SER A 155 -38.08 19.69 45.00
CA SER A 155 -38.36 19.94 46.41
C SER A 155 -39.82 20.37 46.50
N ALA A 156 -40.65 19.51 47.08
CA ALA A 156 -42.00 19.85 47.50
C ALA A 156 -42.17 19.45 48.97
N SER A 157 -42.66 20.44 49.72
CA SER A 157 -42.97 20.58 51.14
C SER A 157 -43.39 19.35 51.92
#